data_AF-A0A180EX51-F1
#
_entry.id   AF-A0A180EX51-F1
#
_cell.length_a   1.000
_cell.length_b   1.000
_cell.length_c   1.000
_cell.angle_alpha   90.00
_cell.angle_beta   90.00
_cell.angle_gamma   90.00
#
_symmetry.space_group_name_H-M   'P 1'
#
loop_
_entity.id
_entity.type
_entity.pdbx_description
1 polymer ?
#
loop_
_entity_poly.entity_id
_entity_poly.type
_entity_poly.pdbx_seq_one_letter_code
_entity_poly.pdbx_strand_id
1 'polypeptide(L)' 'MPAKKPEGKPLFDAQKEENKKISGFRIPVKHAIGRVRKCRIVKERFRCRKFGFDDLVMLIACGLHNFRMSLKMCTV' A
#
# COMPACT_ATOMS: atom_id res chain seq x y z
N MET A 1 5.23 -10.97 -10.25
CA MET A 1 4.13 -11.40 -9.34
C MET A 1 4.62 -12.62 -8.55
N PRO A 2 4.16 -12.86 -7.31
CA PRO A 2 4.64 -14.01 -6.55
C PRO A 2 4.20 -15.33 -7.19
N ALA A 3 5.13 -16.27 -7.32
CA ALA A 3 4.87 -17.63 -7.80
C ALA A 3 3.91 -18.36 -6.85
N LYS A 4 2.86 -18.96 -7.41
CA LYS A 4 1.92 -19.79 -6.66
C LYS A 4 2.55 -21.14 -6.35
N LYS A 5 2.21 -21.70 -5.20
CA LYS A 5 2.61 -23.06 -4.84
C LYS A 5 1.87 -24.05 -5.75
N PRO A 6 2.57 -24.97 -6.43
CA PRO A 6 1.94 -26.05 -7.18
C PRO A 6 1.24 -27.05 -6.25
N GLU A 7 0.17 -27.69 -6.73
CA GLU A 7 -0.55 -28.70 -5.95
C GLU A 7 0.35 -29.90 -5.63
N GLY A 8 0.34 -30.33 -4.37
CA GLY A 8 1.11 -31.48 -3.89
C GLY A 8 2.65 -31.31 -3.85
N LYS A 9 3.21 -30.17 -4.28
CA LYS A 9 4.67 -29.97 -4.36
C LYS A 9 5.15 -28.72 -3.60
N PRO A 10 6.35 -28.73 -3.01
CA PRO A 10 6.93 -27.54 -2.39
C PRO A 10 7.35 -26.52 -3.47
N LEU A 11 7.40 -25.24 -3.09
CA LEU A 11 8.06 -24.21 -3.90
C LEU A 11 9.57 -24.50 -3.92
N PHE A 12 10.19 -24.34 -5.08
CA PHE A 12 11.63 -24.40 -5.19
C PHE A 12 12.27 -23.22 -4.44
N ASP A 13 13.49 -23.40 -3.91
CA ASP A 13 14.10 -22.39 -3.04
C ASP A 13 14.36 -21.06 -3.77
N ALA A 14 14.71 -21.09 -5.06
CA ALA A 14 14.81 -19.86 -5.85
C ALA A 14 13.45 -19.12 -5.97
N GLN A 15 12.33 -19.85 -6.10
CA GLN A 15 10.99 -19.25 -6.15
C GLN A 15 10.59 -18.66 -4.79
N LYS A 16 10.99 -19.31 -3.68
CA LYS A 16 10.77 -18.75 -2.33
C LYS A 16 11.53 -17.45 -2.15
N GLU A 17 12.79 -17.40 -2.57
CA GLU A 17 13.63 -16.22 -2.45
C GLU A 17 13.10 -15.05 -3.30
N GLU A 18 12.66 -15.33 -4.54
CA GLU A 18 12.00 -14.32 -5.37
C GLU A 18 10.69 -13.82 -4.74
N ASN A 19 9.84 -14.75 -4.25
CA ASN A 19 8.62 -14.39 -3.54
C ASN A 19 8.90 -13.55 -2.29
N LYS A 20 9.98 -13.83 -1.56
CA LYS A 20 10.41 -13.05 -0.40
C LYS A 20 10.77 -11.62 -0.81
N LYS A 21 11.56 -11.43 -1.86
CA LYS A 21 11.90 -10.09 -2.40
C LYS A 21 10.65 -9.31 -2.81
N ILE A 22 9.75 -9.93 -3.56
CA ILE A 22 8.48 -9.31 -3.99
C ILE A 22 7.63 -8.92 -2.77
N SER A 23 7.51 -9.84 -1.79
CA SER A 23 6.72 -9.58 -0.58
C SER A 23 7.33 -8.48 0.29
N GLY A 24 8.67 -8.42 0.38
CA GLY A 24 9.40 -7.41 1.15
C GLY A 24 9.12 -6.00 0.69
N PHE A 25 8.95 -5.78 -0.61
CA PHE A 25 8.52 -4.48 -1.15
C PHE A 25 6.99 -4.27 -1.01
N ARG A 26 6.19 -5.29 -1.31
CA ARG A 26 4.73 -5.16 -1.35
C ARG A 26 4.12 -4.91 0.03
N ILE A 27 4.65 -5.54 1.08
CA ILE A 27 4.06 -5.48 2.42
C ILE A 27 4.11 -4.05 3.00
N PRO A 28 5.24 -3.33 3.00
CA PRO A 28 5.28 -1.93 3.41
C PRO A 28 4.31 -1.04 2.63
N VAL A 29 4.25 -1.19 1.30
CA VAL A 29 3.34 -0.43 0.43
C VAL A 29 1.88 -0.70 0.81
N LYS A 30 1.50 -1.97 1.02
CA LYS A 30 0.14 -2.34 1.46
C LYS A 30 -0.21 -1.70 2.80
N HIS A 31 0.73 -1.66 3.75
CA HIS A 31 0.53 -0.98 5.04
C HIS A 31 0.36 0.53 4.86
N ALA A 32 1.18 1.18 4.04
CA ALA A 32 1.05 2.60 3.73
C ALA A 32 -0.32 2.92 3.12
N ILE A 33 -0.76 2.16 2.11
CA ILE A 33 -2.09 2.29 1.51
C ILE A 33 -3.20 2.08 2.55
N GLY A 34 -3.06 1.07 3.42
CA GLY A 34 -3.99 0.84 4.52
C GLY A 34 -4.09 2.01 5.50
N ARG A 35 -2.98 2.72 5.75
CA ARG A 35 -2.94 3.93 6.58
C ARG A 35 -3.57 5.13 5.87
N VAL A 36 -3.29 5.33 4.58
CA VAL A 36 -3.89 6.41 3.77
C VAL A 36 -5.42 6.26 3.70
N ARG A 37 -5.93 5.03 3.60
CA ARG A 37 -7.37 4.72 3.65
C ARG A 37 -8.07 5.08 4.98
N LYS A 38 -7.36 5.58 6.00
CA LYS A 38 -8.00 6.23 7.16
C LYS A 38 -8.75 7.50 6.76
N CYS A 39 -8.30 8.18 5.70
CA CYS A 39 -9.08 9.23 5.05
C CYS A 39 -10.29 8.57 4.37
N ARG A 40 -11.48 8.71 4.96
CA ARG A 40 -12.72 8.06 4.48
C ARG A 40 -13.01 8.38 3.01
N ILE A 41 -12.68 9.58 2.56
CA ILE A 41 -12.82 10.01 1.16
C ILE A 41 -12.08 9.11 0.16
N VAL A 42 -10.98 8.46 0.55
CA VAL A 42 -10.20 7.51 -0.27
C VAL A 42 -10.74 6.07 -0.16
N LYS A 43 -11.43 5.74 0.94
CA LYS A 43 -11.96 4.39 1.21
C LYS A 43 -13.39 4.20 0.68
N GLU A 44 -14.21 5.22 0.81
CA GLU A 44 -15.63 5.19 0.49
C GLU A 44 -15.87 5.52 -0.99
N ARG A 45 -17.12 5.35 -1.44
CA ARG A 45 -17.50 5.65 -2.82
C ARG A 45 -17.34 7.15 -3.09
N PHE A 46 -16.33 7.51 -3.87
CA PHE A 46 -16.11 8.87 -4.33
C PHE A 46 -17.17 9.25 -5.36
N ARG A 47 -17.90 10.35 -5.12
CA ARG A 47 -19.01 10.80 -5.99
C ARG A 47 -18.64 11.96 -6.91
N CYS A 48 -17.49 12.60 -6.68
CA CYS A 48 -17.04 13.71 -7.52
C CYS A 48 -16.56 13.16 -8.88
N ARG A 49 -17.12 13.69 -9.98
CA ARG A 49 -16.79 13.30 -11.36
C ARG A 49 -15.92 14.33 -12.10
N LYS A 50 -15.34 15.28 -11.37
CA LYS A 50 -14.40 16.24 -11.97
C LYS A 50 -13.12 15.49 -12.35
N PHE A 51 -12.65 15.72 -13.57
CA PHE A 51 -11.43 15.10 -14.09
C PHE A 51 -10.23 15.40 -13.19
N GLY A 52 -9.45 14.37 -12.85
CA GLY A 52 -8.23 14.46 -12.01
C GLY A 52 -8.47 14.78 -10.53
N PHE A 53 -9.73 14.85 -10.09
CA PHE A 53 -10.05 15.19 -8.71
C PHE A 53 -9.81 14.01 -7.75
N ASP A 54 -9.93 12.79 -8.24
CA ASP A 54 -9.55 11.56 -7.54
C ASP A 54 -8.04 11.48 -7.28
N ASP A 55 -7.22 11.81 -8.28
CA ASP A 55 -5.76 11.90 -8.12
C ASP A 55 -5.38 12.98 -7.09
N LEU A 56 -6.00 14.16 -7.16
CA LEU A 56 -5.78 15.24 -6.19
C LEU A 56 -6.14 14.80 -4.76
N VAL A 57 -7.28 14.13 -4.59
CA VAL A 57 -7.69 13.60 -3.29
C VAL A 57 -6.71 12.57 -2.76
N MET A 58 -6.20 11.69 -3.62
CA MET A 58 -5.18 10.71 -3.23
C MET A 58 -3.88 11.40 -2.82
N LEU A 59 -3.43 12.40 -3.58
CA LEU A 59 -2.21 13.18 -3.29
C LEU A 59 -2.31 13.87 -1.92
N ILE A 60 -3.43 14.53 -1.64
CA ILE A 60 -3.68 15.18 -0.35
C ILE A 60 -3.71 14.16 0.78
N ALA A 61 -4.39 13.02 0.61
CA ALA A 61 -4.46 11.98 1.63
C ALA A 61 -3.08 11.37 1.94
N CYS A 62 -2.24 11.16 0.92
CA CYS A 62 -0.84 10.75 1.08
C CYS A 62 -0.02 11.82 1.81
N GLY A 63 -0.16 13.10 1.43
CA GLY A 63 0.50 14.22 2.09
C GLY A 63 0.17 14.30 3.58
N LEU A 64 -1.12 14.20 3.93
CA LEU A 64 -1.58 14.16 5.32
C LEU A 64 -1.04 12.94 6.08
N HIS A 65 -0.98 11.77 5.43
CA HIS A 65 -0.39 10.58 6.03
C HIS A 65 1.09 10.80 6.35
N ASN A 66 1.86 11.35 5.41
CA ASN A 66 3.29 11.63 5.56
C ASN A 66 3.54 12.66 6.66
N PHE A 67 2.78 13.76 6.67
CA PHE A 67 2.83 14.78 7.72
C PHE A 67 2.54 14.18 9.10
N ARG A 68 1.53 13.30 9.21
CA ARG A 68 1.28 12.59 10.48
C ARG A 68 2.43 11.67 10.89
N MET A 69 3.14 11.06 9.94
CA MET A 69 4.31 10.23 10.26
C MET A 69 5.48 11.08 10.72
N SER A 70 5.73 12.25 10.11
CA SER A 70 6.81 13.14 10.54
C SER A 70 6.59 13.67 11.96
N LEU A 71 5.35 14.03 12.33
CA LEU A 71 5.03 14.45 13.70
C LEU A 71 5.31 13.35 14.74
N LYS A 72 5.01 12.09 14.42
CA LYS A 72 5.26 10.95 15.33
C LYS A 72 6.74 10.65 15.51
N MET A 73 7.53 10.83 14.45
CA MET A 73 8.98 10.65 14.50
C MET A 73 9.66 11.75 15.33
N CYS A 74 9.02 12.91 15.50
CA CYS A 74 9.55 14.04 16.27
C CYS A 74 9.23 13.96 17.78
N THR A 75 8.34 13.05 18.19
CA THR A 75 8.00 12.78 19.60
C THR A 75 8.84 11.67 20.25
N VAL A 76 10.09 11.50 19.81
CA VAL A 76 11.07 10.57 20.42
C VAL A 76 12.31 11.34 20.82
#